data_AF-A0A927TNV1-F1
#
_entry.id   AF-A0A927TNV1-F1
#
_cell.length_a   1.000
_cell.length_b   1.000
_cell.length_c   1.000
_cell.angle_alpha   90.00
_cell.angle_beta   90.00
_cell.angle_gamma   90.00
#
_symmetry.space_group_name_H-M   'P 1'
#
loop_
_entity.id
_entity.type
_entity.pdbx_description
1 polymer ?
#
loop_
_entity_poly.entity_id
_entity_poly.type
_entity_poly.pdbx_seq_one_letter_code
_entity_poly.pdbx_strand_id
1 'polypeptide(L)'
;MKCEHCGAELGLLDQVCPYCGSTNTEAARHREEKEYYEERSRKAAGTIKGFLAANVPMVCSAILMFLLVTGILLSGYLGEKAYELVSLSNQKKAVRNYEKNMEKIRQYLEKGDYIGCLMFEEEKELRFCLPYEELCWLWDLSDEYRDAVNAVEELAVRGADADWLGAEDDISYKKTDIAAFYQEYEWLRREHGEDPYQKQMDDMKAKMDVILRIYLGLDDKEREEYLEGSENRQGAYLEEVLLHE
;
A
#
# COMPACT_ATOMS: atom_id res chain seq x y z
N MET A 1 -5.34 -68.01 -5.96
CA MET A 1 -4.70 -69.31 -6.32
C MET A 1 -5.47 -70.43 -5.62
N LYS A 2 -5.31 -71.70 -5.99
CA LYS A 2 -6.09 -72.81 -5.39
C LYS A 2 -5.18 -73.81 -4.71
N CYS A 3 -5.63 -74.39 -3.61
CA CYS A 3 -4.90 -75.46 -2.93
C CYS A 3 -4.84 -76.71 -3.82
N GLU A 4 -3.64 -77.19 -4.11
CA GLU A 4 -3.43 -78.43 -4.89
C GLU A 4 -4.09 -79.67 -4.26
N HIS A 5 -4.29 -79.66 -2.92
CA HIS A 5 -4.82 -80.80 -2.19
C HIS A 5 -6.35 -80.79 -1.99
N CYS A 6 -6.97 -79.62 -1.78
CA CYS A 6 -8.42 -79.53 -1.50
C CYS A 6 -9.19 -78.59 -2.45
N GLY A 7 -8.52 -77.94 -3.39
CA GLY A 7 -9.14 -77.03 -4.37
C GLY A 7 -9.63 -75.70 -3.80
N ALA A 8 -9.53 -75.46 -2.50
CA ALA A 8 -9.95 -74.22 -1.85
C ALA A 8 -9.12 -73.02 -2.34
N GLU A 9 -9.72 -71.84 -2.39
CA GLU A 9 -8.98 -70.62 -2.74
C GLU A 9 -8.00 -70.23 -1.63
N LEU A 10 -6.78 -69.92 -2.04
CA LEU A 10 -5.67 -69.48 -1.21
C LEU A 10 -5.25 -68.06 -1.61
N GLY A 11 -4.90 -67.27 -0.62
CA GLY A 11 -4.24 -65.98 -0.78
C GLY A 11 -2.78 -66.13 -1.17
N LEU A 12 -2.23 -65.09 -1.82
CA LEU A 12 -0.85 -65.06 -2.33
C LEU A 12 0.24 -65.12 -1.25
N LEU A 13 -0.13 -64.92 0.01
CA LEU A 13 0.79 -64.91 1.15
C LEU A 13 0.49 -66.02 2.16
N ASP A 14 -0.53 -66.84 1.93
CA ASP A 14 -0.91 -67.90 2.86
C ASP A 14 0.15 -69.00 2.80
N GLN A 15 0.78 -69.31 3.94
CA GLN A 15 1.84 -70.31 4.03
C GLN A 15 1.28 -71.75 4.05
N VAL A 16 0.07 -71.91 4.59
CA VAL A 16 -0.62 -73.18 4.77
C VAL A 16 -2.10 -73.00 4.39
N CYS A 17 -2.71 -74.01 3.78
CA CYS A 17 -4.13 -74.00 3.48
C CYS A 17 -4.94 -74.04 4.79
N PRO A 18 -5.82 -73.05 5.05
CA PRO A 18 -6.60 -73.00 6.29
C PRO A 18 -7.67 -74.10 6.36
N TYR A 19 -7.98 -74.76 5.24
CA TYR A 19 -9.04 -75.77 5.15
C TYR A 19 -8.53 -77.21 5.29
N CYS A 20 -7.33 -77.52 4.80
CA CYS A 20 -6.79 -78.89 4.85
C CYS A 20 -5.40 -79.00 5.49
N GLY A 21 -4.78 -77.87 5.90
CA GLY A 21 -3.48 -77.86 6.58
C GLY A 21 -2.28 -78.16 5.68
N SER A 22 -2.46 -78.33 4.37
CA SER A 22 -1.33 -78.57 3.45
C SER A 22 -0.53 -77.29 3.19
N THR A 23 0.79 -77.41 3.10
CA THR A 23 1.67 -76.28 2.74
C THR A 23 1.34 -75.74 1.35
N ASN A 24 1.28 -74.42 1.23
CA ASN A 24 1.05 -73.74 -0.04
C ASN A 24 2.39 -73.51 -0.78
N THR A 25 2.72 -74.44 -1.68
CA THR A 25 3.95 -74.44 -2.49
C THR A 25 3.92 -73.41 -3.62
N GLU A 26 2.77 -73.20 -4.25
CA GLU A 26 2.61 -72.28 -5.39
C GLU A 26 2.93 -70.81 -5.05
N ALA A 27 2.67 -70.37 -3.81
CA ALA A 27 2.93 -68.99 -3.36
C ALA A 27 4.30 -68.81 -2.70
N ALA A 28 5.13 -69.86 -2.61
CA ALA A 28 6.41 -69.79 -1.91
C ALA A 28 7.31 -68.66 -2.43
N ARG A 29 7.42 -68.53 -3.76
CA ARG A 29 8.22 -67.47 -4.40
C ARG A 29 7.70 -66.06 -4.09
N HIS A 30 6.38 -65.86 -4.05
CA HIS A 30 5.80 -64.55 -3.74
C HIS A 30 6.01 -64.12 -2.29
N ARG A 31 6.06 -65.07 -1.36
CA ARG A 31 6.42 -64.81 0.04
C ARG A 31 7.89 -64.42 0.17
N GLU A 32 8.79 -65.15 -0.50
CA GLU A 32 10.23 -64.83 -0.53
C GLU A 32 10.50 -63.45 -1.15
N GLU A 33 9.85 -63.12 -2.26
CA GLU A 33 9.94 -61.80 -2.89
C GLU A 33 9.47 -60.70 -1.94
N LYS A 34 8.33 -60.89 -1.26
CA LYS A 34 7.82 -59.94 -0.28
C LYS A 34 8.81 -59.72 0.86
N GLU A 35 9.33 -60.79 1.46
CA GLU A 35 10.32 -60.70 2.53
C GLU A 35 11.60 -59.97 2.07
N TYR A 36 12.06 -60.25 0.87
CA TYR A 36 13.21 -59.58 0.25
C TYR A 36 12.99 -58.06 0.08
N TYR A 37 11.82 -57.65 -0.43
CA TYR A 37 11.50 -56.23 -0.60
C TYR A 37 11.27 -55.52 0.73
N GLU A 38 10.66 -56.17 1.72
CA GLU A 38 10.50 -55.63 3.07
C GLU A 38 11.85 -55.46 3.78
N GLU A 39 12.76 -56.41 3.63
CA GLU A 39 14.12 -56.30 4.14
C GLU A 39 14.90 -55.18 3.45
N ARG A 40 14.80 -55.06 2.12
CA ARG A 40 15.44 -53.98 1.35
C ARG A 40 14.90 -52.60 1.73
N SER A 41 13.59 -52.48 1.92
CA SER A 41 12.95 -51.23 2.36
C SER A 41 13.40 -50.85 3.78
N ARG A 42 13.43 -51.82 4.71
CA ARG A 42 13.94 -51.60 6.07
C ARG A 42 15.41 -51.19 6.08
N LYS A 43 16.26 -51.82 5.26
CA LYS A 43 17.67 -51.44 5.10
C LYS A 43 17.79 -50.03 4.54
N ALA A 44 17.06 -49.69 3.48
CA ALA A 44 17.07 -48.34 2.90
C ALA A 44 16.63 -47.27 3.92
N ALA A 45 15.52 -47.52 4.64
CA ALA A 45 15.05 -46.63 5.70
C ALA A 45 16.05 -46.53 6.86
N GLY A 46 16.71 -47.63 7.23
CA GLY A 46 17.77 -47.67 8.23
C GLY A 46 19.00 -46.86 7.83
N THR A 47 19.44 -46.98 6.57
CA THR A 47 20.55 -46.20 6.01
C THR A 47 20.24 -44.70 6.01
N ILE A 48 19.03 -44.33 5.58
CA ILE A 48 18.59 -42.92 5.59
C ILE A 48 18.53 -42.40 7.03
N LYS A 49 17.92 -43.16 7.96
CA LYS A 49 17.87 -42.78 9.38
C LYS A 49 19.25 -42.66 10.01
N GLY A 50 20.17 -43.57 9.70
CA GLY A 50 21.55 -43.55 10.19
C GLY A 50 22.33 -42.34 9.64
N PHE A 51 22.17 -42.05 8.34
CA PHE A 51 22.75 -40.86 7.71
C PHE A 51 22.21 -39.57 8.33
N LEU A 52 20.89 -39.47 8.52
CA LEU A 52 20.23 -38.34 9.16
C LEU A 52 20.69 -38.17 10.61
N ALA A 53 20.75 -39.26 11.40
CA ALA A 53 21.16 -39.22 12.81
C ALA A 53 22.64 -38.85 12.99
N ALA A 54 23.52 -39.30 12.09
CA ALA A 54 24.95 -38.96 12.12
C ALA A 54 25.23 -37.52 11.67
N ASN A 55 24.35 -36.94 10.86
CA ASN A 55 24.55 -35.63 10.23
C ASN A 55 23.44 -34.62 10.57
N VAL A 56 22.70 -34.83 11.67
CA VAL A 56 21.62 -33.93 12.12
C VAL A 56 21.99 -32.45 12.03
N PRO A 57 23.13 -31.98 12.58
CA PRO A 57 23.47 -30.56 12.50
C PRO A 57 23.66 -30.06 11.06
N MET A 58 24.21 -30.89 10.16
CA MET A 58 24.42 -30.53 8.76
C MET A 58 23.11 -30.51 7.97
N VAL A 59 22.23 -31.50 8.19
CA VAL A 59 20.92 -31.58 7.52
C VAL A 59 20.01 -30.44 7.99
N CYS A 60 19.98 -30.16 9.30
CA CYS A 60 19.25 -29.01 9.83
C CYS A 60 19.79 -27.69 9.28
N SER A 61 21.12 -27.53 9.19
CA SER A 61 21.73 -26.34 8.59
C SER A 61 21.42 -26.20 7.10
N ALA A 62 21.38 -27.30 6.34
CA ALA A 62 21.05 -27.28 4.91
C ALA A 62 19.57 -26.91 4.68
N ILE A 63 18.66 -27.43 5.50
CA ILE A 63 17.24 -27.06 5.47
C ILE A 63 17.07 -25.58 5.84
N LEU A 64 17.73 -25.11 6.89
CA LEU A 64 17.71 -23.70 7.29
C LEU A 64 18.26 -22.79 6.18
N MET A 65 19.39 -23.16 5.56
CA MET A 65 19.96 -22.42 4.44
C MET A 65 19.01 -22.37 3.25
N PHE A 66 18.37 -23.49 2.91
CA PHE A 66 17.37 -23.54 1.85
C PHE A 66 16.16 -22.63 2.15
N LEU A 67 15.65 -22.66 3.38
CA LEU A 67 14.56 -21.78 3.81
C LEU A 67 14.95 -20.30 3.80
N LEU A 68 16.18 -19.96 4.19
CA LEU A 68 16.69 -18.60 4.14
C LEU A 68 16.84 -18.12 2.70
N VAL A 69 17.44 -18.91 1.81
CA VAL A 69 17.62 -18.55 0.40
C VAL A 69 16.27 -18.40 -0.30
N THR A 70 15.33 -19.33 -0.07
CA THR A 70 13.97 -19.22 -0.62
C THR A 70 13.23 -18.00 -0.07
N GLY A 71 13.37 -17.70 1.22
CA GLY A 71 12.82 -16.49 1.84
C GLY A 71 13.37 -15.20 1.23
N ILE A 72 14.68 -15.13 0.97
CA ILE A 72 15.33 -13.97 0.31
C ILE A 72 14.83 -13.82 -1.12
N LEU A 73 14.77 -14.90 -1.90
CA LEU A 73 14.28 -14.87 -3.28
C LEU A 73 12.80 -14.48 -3.37
N LEU A 74 11.96 -15.00 -2.47
CA LEU A 74 10.55 -14.61 -2.36
C LEU A 74 10.41 -13.14 -1.96
N SER A 75 11.22 -12.65 -1.04
CA SER A 75 11.19 -11.25 -0.60
C SER A 75 11.63 -10.31 -1.73
N GLY A 76 12.64 -10.68 -2.51
CA GLY A 76 13.04 -9.92 -3.71
C GLY A 76 11.94 -9.89 -4.77
N TYR A 77 11.35 -11.05 -5.08
CA TYR A 77 10.24 -11.16 -6.04
C TYR A 77 8.99 -10.39 -5.61
N LEU A 78 8.63 -10.47 -4.32
CA LEU A 78 7.51 -9.70 -3.77
C LEU A 78 7.84 -8.22 -3.66
N GLY A 79 9.08 -7.83 -3.41
CA GLY A 79 9.49 -6.42 -3.37
C GLY A 79 9.24 -5.72 -4.70
N GLU A 80 9.60 -6.36 -5.82
CA GLU A 80 9.37 -5.81 -7.16
C GLU A 80 7.88 -5.71 -7.53
N LYS A 81 7.02 -6.55 -6.92
CA LYS A 81 5.58 -6.63 -7.21
C LYS A 81 4.68 -6.09 -6.10
N ALA A 82 5.26 -5.62 -4.99
CA ALA A 82 4.52 -5.15 -3.82
C ALA A 82 3.65 -3.96 -4.20
N TYR A 83 4.20 -3.00 -4.95
CA TYR A 83 3.48 -1.82 -5.40
C TYR A 83 2.26 -2.19 -6.26
N GLU A 84 2.43 -3.08 -7.25
CA GLU A 84 1.33 -3.56 -8.10
C GLU A 84 0.24 -4.32 -7.31
N LEU A 85 0.64 -5.10 -6.30
CA LEU A 85 -0.31 -5.85 -5.47
C LEU A 85 -1.11 -4.93 -4.53
N VAL A 86 -0.45 -3.94 -3.94
CA VAL A 86 -1.09 -2.94 -3.08
C VAL A 86 -2.04 -2.07 -3.91
N SER A 87 -1.60 -1.55 -5.05
CA SER A 87 -2.46 -0.73 -5.92
C SER A 87 -3.68 -1.51 -6.44
N LEU A 88 -3.52 -2.77 -6.83
CA LEU A 88 -4.64 -3.64 -7.22
C LEU A 88 -5.61 -3.87 -6.05
N SER A 89 -5.11 -4.03 -4.83
CA SER A 89 -5.92 -4.18 -3.62
C SER A 89 -6.73 -2.91 -3.34
N ASN A 90 -6.09 -1.75 -3.43
CA ASN A 90 -6.73 -0.45 -3.23
C ASN A 90 -7.78 -0.18 -4.31
N GLN A 91 -7.46 -0.40 -5.58
CA GLN A 91 -8.40 -0.33 -6.69
C GLN A 91 -9.66 -1.16 -6.43
N LYS A 92 -9.51 -2.41 -5.98
CA LYS A 92 -10.65 -3.28 -5.66
C LYS A 92 -11.49 -2.73 -4.50
N LYS A 93 -10.86 -2.17 -3.46
CA LYS A 93 -11.56 -1.56 -2.33
C LYS A 93 -12.27 -0.27 -2.75
N ALA A 94 -11.63 0.56 -3.57
CA ALA A 94 -12.12 1.83 -4.06
C ALA A 94 -13.39 1.65 -4.90
N VAL A 95 -13.38 0.70 -5.83
CA VAL A 95 -14.56 0.33 -6.65
C VAL A 95 -15.68 -0.24 -5.78
N ARG A 96 -15.36 -1.16 -4.87
CA ARG A 96 -16.36 -1.81 -4.00
C ARG A 96 -17.11 -0.80 -3.11
N ASN A 97 -16.41 0.24 -2.65
CA ASN A 97 -16.96 1.23 -1.73
C ASN A 97 -17.30 2.54 -2.43
N TYR A 98 -17.40 2.56 -3.76
CA TYR A 98 -17.54 3.78 -4.56
C TYR A 98 -18.65 4.70 -4.06
N GLU A 99 -19.89 4.22 -4.02
CA GLU A 99 -21.05 5.01 -3.59
C GLU A 99 -20.86 5.61 -2.18
N LYS A 100 -20.33 4.80 -1.26
CA LYS A 100 -20.12 5.23 0.13
C LYS A 100 -19.03 6.30 0.25
N ASN A 101 -17.95 6.16 -0.51
CA ASN A 101 -16.85 7.12 -0.52
C ASN A 101 -17.28 8.42 -1.21
N MET A 102 -17.96 8.34 -2.35
CA MET A 102 -18.49 9.50 -3.05
C MET A 102 -19.51 10.27 -2.22
N GLU A 103 -20.36 9.57 -1.47
CA GLU A 103 -21.28 10.23 -0.54
C GLU A 103 -20.53 11.06 0.51
N LYS A 104 -19.44 10.51 1.09
CA LYS A 104 -18.59 11.26 2.01
C LYS A 104 -17.89 12.45 1.34
N ILE A 105 -17.32 12.24 0.15
CA ILE A 105 -16.67 13.29 -0.63
C ILE A 105 -17.66 14.43 -0.87
N ARG A 106 -18.88 14.14 -1.36
CA ARG A 106 -19.94 15.14 -1.55
C ARG A 106 -20.26 15.88 -0.26
N GLN A 107 -20.38 15.19 0.87
CA GLN A 107 -20.63 15.85 2.16
C GLN A 107 -19.52 16.82 2.57
N TYR A 108 -18.25 16.50 2.30
CA TYR A 108 -17.15 17.43 2.53
C TYR A 108 -17.23 18.63 1.58
N LEU A 109 -17.42 18.39 0.28
CA LEU A 109 -17.51 19.43 -0.73
C LEU A 109 -18.71 20.37 -0.52
N GLU A 110 -19.86 19.84 -0.08
CA GLU A 110 -21.06 20.64 0.24
C GLU A 110 -20.86 21.54 1.46
N LYS A 111 -20.07 21.09 2.44
CA LYS A 111 -19.67 21.91 3.60
C LYS A 111 -18.52 22.86 3.28
N GLY A 112 -17.91 22.72 2.11
CA GLY A 112 -16.67 23.41 1.73
C GLY A 112 -15.49 23.05 2.63
N ASP A 113 -15.46 21.83 3.15
CA ASP A 113 -14.36 21.27 3.95
C ASP A 113 -13.39 20.52 3.01
N TYR A 114 -12.61 21.30 2.26
CA TYR A 114 -11.71 20.79 1.21
C TYR A 114 -10.50 20.06 1.79
N ILE A 115 -9.93 20.58 2.88
CA ILE A 115 -8.83 19.93 3.60
C ILE A 115 -9.31 18.59 4.19
N GLY A 116 -10.51 18.54 4.79
CA GLY A 116 -11.11 17.28 5.25
C GLY A 116 -11.39 16.30 4.12
N CYS A 117 -11.80 16.79 2.94
CA CYS A 117 -11.98 15.96 1.75
C CYS A 117 -10.65 15.34 1.29
N LEU A 118 -9.57 16.14 1.23
CA LEU A 118 -8.22 15.72 0.87
C LEU A 118 -7.67 14.68 1.86
N MET A 119 -7.80 14.92 3.17
CA MET A 119 -7.38 13.95 4.18
C MET A 119 -8.15 12.63 4.06
N PHE A 120 -9.43 12.68 3.72
CA PHE A 120 -10.24 11.48 3.50
C PHE A 120 -9.79 10.71 2.24
N GLU A 121 -9.44 11.43 1.16
CA GLU A 121 -8.84 10.86 -0.04
C GLU A 121 -7.56 10.11 0.30
N GLU A 122 -6.60 10.76 0.96
CA GLU A 122 -5.31 10.20 1.37
C GLU A 122 -5.49 8.95 2.26
N GLU A 123 -6.38 9.01 3.26
CA GLU A 123 -6.69 7.88 4.16
C GLU A 123 -7.27 6.67 3.42
N LYS A 124 -7.89 6.90 2.26
CA LYS A 124 -8.54 5.86 1.44
C LYS A 124 -7.73 5.50 0.20
N GLU A 125 -6.63 6.20 -0.05
CA GLU A 125 -5.72 6.04 -1.19
C GLU A 125 -6.48 6.05 -2.53
N LEU A 126 -7.28 7.11 -2.75
CA LEU A 126 -8.22 7.18 -3.89
C LEU A 126 -7.65 7.90 -5.12
N ARG A 127 -6.60 8.72 -4.99
CA ARG A 127 -6.06 9.62 -6.02
C ARG A 127 -5.83 8.95 -7.38
N PHE A 128 -5.38 7.70 -7.40
CA PHE A 128 -5.10 6.98 -8.65
C PHE A 128 -6.00 5.75 -8.84
N CYS A 129 -7.14 5.73 -8.16
CA CYS A 129 -8.12 4.66 -8.27
C CYS A 129 -9.26 5.06 -9.20
N LEU A 130 -9.61 4.19 -10.16
CA LEU A 130 -10.90 4.31 -10.86
C LEU A 130 -12.05 4.06 -9.86
N PRO A 131 -13.17 4.81 -9.94
CA PRO A 131 -13.49 5.82 -10.95
C PRO A 131 -13.32 7.26 -10.43
N TYR A 132 -12.34 7.54 -9.57
CA TYR A 132 -12.15 8.86 -8.97
C TYR A 132 -11.20 9.77 -9.76
N GLU A 133 -10.73 9.34 -10.93
CA GLU A 133 -9.74 10.09 -11.74
C GLU A 133 -10.19 11.53 -12.07
N GLU A 134 -11.49 11.76 -12.22
CA GLU A 134 -12.05 13.09 -12.48
C GLU A 134 -11.93 14.06 -11.29
N LEU A 135 -11.62 13.56 -10.09
CA LEU A 135 -11.41 14.36 -8.88
C LEU A 135 -9.94 14.70 -8.63
N CYS A 136 -8.99 14.14 -9.40
CA CYS A 136 -7.56 14.31 -9.15
C CYS A 136 -7.16 15.78 -9.11
N TRP A 137 -7.54 16.55 -10.13
CA TRP A 137 -7.21 17.97 -10.21
C TRP A 137 -7.84 18.77 -9.05
N LEU A 138 -9.02 18.37 -8.57
CA LEU A 138 -9.67 19.01 -7.43
C LEU A 138 -8.89 18.74 -6.13
N TRP A 139 -8.36 17.52 -5.99
CA TRP A 139 -7.50 17.16 -4.88
C TRP A 139 -6.14 17.83 -4.95
N ASP A 140 -5.56 17.98 -6.13
CA ASP A 140 -4.31 18.72 -6.33
C ASP A 140 -4.50 20.19 -5.93
N LEU A 141 -5.60 20.84 -6.36
CA LEU A 141 -5.92 22.19 -5.89
C LEU A 141 -6.19 22.26 -4.37
N SER A 142 -6.82 21.22 -3.80
CA SER A 142 -7.08 21.15 -2.36
C SER A 142 -5.78 21.00 -1.56
N ASP A 143 -4.76 20.35 -2.15
CA ASP A 143 -3.43 20.19 -1.58
C ASP A 143 -2.72 21.54 -1.51
N GLU A 144 -2.68 22.27 -2.63
CA GLU A 144 -2.15 23.64 -2.69
C GLU A 144 -2.91 24.59 -1.75
N TYR A 145 -4.24 24.45 -1.67
CA TYR A 145 -5.06 25.22 -0.74
C TYR A 145 -4.69 24.93 0.71
N ARG A 146 -4.51 23.66 1.09
CA ARG A 146 -4.08 23.26 2.44
C ARG A 146 -2.73 23.88 2.76
N ASP A 147 -1.78 23.81 1.84
CA ASP A 147 -0.42 24.27 2.07
C ASP A 147 -0.37 25.80 2.20
N ALA A 148 -1.14 26.54 1.38
CA ALA A 148 -1.31 27.98 1.54
C ALA A 148 -2.00 28.36 2.86
N VAL A 149 -3.02 27.63 3.29
CA VAL A 149 -3.70 27.85 4.59
C VAL A 149 -2.73 27.62 5.75
N ASN A 150 -2.00 26.50 5.72
CA ASN A 150 -0.99 26.17 6.73
C ASN A 150 0.12 27.24 6.74
N ALA A 151 0.50 27.75 5.57
CA ALA A 151 1.51 28.80 5.48
C ALA A 151 1.06 30.06 6.23
N VAL A 152 -0.16 30.53 5.99
CA VAL A 152 -0.71 31.71 6.68
C VAL A 152 -0.94 31.42 8.17
N GLU A 153 -1.42 30.24 8.53
CA GLU A 153 -1.60 29.86 9.95
C GLU A 153 -0.27 29.88 10.69
N GLU A 154 0.78 29.30 10.12
CA GLU A 154 2.10 29.27 10.75
C GLU A 154 2.69 30.68 10.89
N LEU A 155 2.54 31.54 9.87
CA LEU A 155 2.91 32.95 9.95
C LEU A 155 2.15 33.67 11.08
N ALA A 156 0.83 33.47 11.18
CA ALA A 156 -0.01 34.14 12.15
C ALA A 156 0.16 33.63 13.59
N VAL A 157 0.43 32.33 13.78
CA VAL A 157 0.50 31.69 15.10
C VAL A 157 1.90 31.73 15.69
N ARG A 158 2.94 31.54 14.87
CA ARG A 158 4.32 31.40 15.37
C ARG A 158 5.11 32.71 15.30
N GLY A 159 4.69 33.68 14.49
CA GLY A 159 5.41 34.95 14.35
C GLY A 159 6.88 34.73 13.94
N ALA A 160 7.76 35.66 14.31
CA ALA A 160 9.20 35.57 14.00
C ALA A 160 9.95 34.39 14.68
N ASP A 161 9.32 33.66 15.60
CA ASP A 161 9.91 32.53 16.34
C ASP A 161 9.63 31.17 15.66
N ALA A 162 9.08 31.17 14.44
CA ALA A 162 8.70 29.99 13.67
C ALA A 162 9.89 29.18 13.08
N ASP A 163 11.04 29.11 13.77
CA ASP A 163 12.28 28.55 13.23
C ASP A 163 12.23 27.01 13.09
N TRP A 164 12.02 26.50 11.87
CA TRP A 164 12.38 25.11 11.52
C TRP A 164 13.69 25.04 10.74
N LEU A 165 13.95 26.04 9.88
CA LEU A 165 15.16 26.13 9.04
C LEU A 165 15.87 27.50 9.16
N GLY A 166 15.20 28.49 9.74
CA GLY A 166 15.67 29.87 9.91
C GLY A 166 14.70 30.84 9.25
N ALA A 167 14.42 31.98 9.88
CA ALA A 167 13.38 32.94 9.46
C ALA A 167 13.33 33.27 7.95
N GLU A 168 14.46 33.43 7.26
CA GLU A 168 14.50 33.76 5.82
C GLU A 168 14.05 32.57 4.94
N ASP A 169 14.50 31.35 5.25
CA ASP A 169 14.10 30.14 4.53
C ASP A 169 12.62 29.85 4.78
N ASP A 170 12.16 29.99 6.03
CA ASP A 170 10.77 29.76 6.41
C ASP A 170 9.83 30.72 5.67
N ILE A 171 10.13 32.03 5.61
CA ILE A 171 9.34 33.01 4.85
C ILE A 171 9.32 32.70 3.35
N SER A 172 10.45 32.27 2.77
CA SER A 172 10.54 31.91 1.36
C SER A 172 9.63 30.72 1.02
N TYR A 173 9.60 29.69 1.87
CA TYR A 173 8.69 28.56 1.72
C TYR A 173 7.22 29.00 1.83
N LYS A 174 6.85 29.75 2.87
CA LYS A 174 5.46 30.20 3.07
C LYS A 174 4.94 31.05 1.91
N LYS A 175 5.76 31.95 1.39
CA LYS A 175 5.47 32.73 0.17
C LYS A 175 5.18 31.82 -1.01
N THR A 176 6.01 30.80 -1.21
CA THR A 176 5.89 29.85 -2.32
C THR A 176 4.58 29.09 -2.23
N ASP A 177 4.21 28.59 -1.06
CA ASP A 177 2.95 27.87 -0.82
C ASP A 177 1.73 28.75 -1.15
N ILE A 178 1.73 30.01 -0.69
CA ILE A 178 0.64 30.96 -1.00
C ILE A 178 0.56 31.21 -2.51
N ALA A 179 1.69 31.46 -3.17
CA ALA A 179 1.72 31.75 -4.61
C ALA A 179 1.33 30.53 -5.46
N ALA A 180 1.75 29.33 -5.06
CA ALA A 180 1.46 28.08 -5.76
C ALA A 180 -0.05 27.83 -5.86
N PHE A 181 -0.80 28.03 -4.77
CA PHE A 181 -2.26 27.95 -4.80
C PHE A 181 -2.92 28.86 -5.85
N TYR A 182 -2.52 30.13 -5.93
CA TYR A 182 -3.12 31.05 -6.91
C TYR A 182 -2.71 30.72 -8.34
N GLN A 183 -1.47 30.27 -8.55
CA GLN A 183 -1.00 29.82 -9.86
C GLN A 183 -1.77 28.59 -10.34
N GLU A 184 -1.94 27.61 -9.46
CA GLU A 184 -2.69 26.38 -9.74
C GLU A 184 -4.16 26.68 -10.00
N TYR A 185 -4.80 27.52 -9.16
CA TYR A 185 -6.16 27.99 -9.40
C TYR A 185 -6.31 28.63 -10.78
N GLU A 186 -5.43 29.56 -11.17
CA GLU A 186 -5.53 30.24 -12.47
C GLU A 186 -5.29 29.29 -13.64
N TRP A 187 -4.41 28.30 -13.47
CA TRP A 187 -4.19 27.26 -14.47
C TRP A 187 -5.42 26.36 -14.62
N LEU A 188 -5.93 25.81 -13.52
CA LEU A 188 -7.12 24.95 -13.50
C LEU A 188 -8.38 25.67 -13.97
N ARG A 189 -8.56 26.94 -13.63
CA ARG A 189 -9.69 27.74 -14.11
C ARG A 189 -9.71 27.85 -15.64
N ARG A 190 -8.53 27.90 -16.27
CA ARG A 190 -8.40 27.94 -17.74
C ARG A 190 -8.66 26.57 -18.37
N GLU A 191 -8.24 25.49 -17.72
CA GLU A 191 -8.34 24.13 -18.25
C GLU A 191 -9.72 23.48 -17.97
N HIS A 192 -10.29 23.74 -16.80
CA HIS A 192 -11.47 23.08 -16.23
C HIS A 192 -12.62 24.06 -15.92
N GLY A 193 -12.66 25.24 -16.53
CA GLY A 193 -13.64 26.30 -16.24
C GLY A 193 -15.12 25.95 -16.50
N GLU A 194 -15.43 24.79 -17.10
CA GLU A 194 -16.81 24.28 -17.28
C GLU A 194 -17.08 23.00 -16.46
N ASP A 195 -16.18 22.63 -15.55
CA ASP A 195 -16.28 21.41 -14.76
C ASP A 195 -17.39 21.49 -13.68
N PRO A 196 -18.10 20.37 -13.38
CA PRO A 196 -19.07 20.30 -12.28
C PRO A 196 -18.58 20.82 -10.92
N TYR A 197 -17.26 20.82 -10.67
CA TYR A 197 -16.64 21.26 -9.43
C TYR A 197 -16.06 22.68 -9.48
N GLN A 198 -16.35 23.46 -10.53
CA GLN A 198 -15.93 24.87 -10.63
C GLN A 198 -16.32 25.68 -9.39
N LYS A 199 -17.51 25.45 -8.83
CA LYS A 199 -17.98 26.13 -7.63
C LYS A 199 -17.04 25.92 -6.44
N GLN A 200 -16.50 24.71 -6.28
CA GLN A 200 -15.60 24.35 -5.20
C GLN A 200 -14.23 25.01 -5.37
N MET A 201 -13.73 25.08 -6.61
CA MET A 201 -12.52 25.82 -6.96
C MET A 201 -12.67 27.31 -6.61
N ASP A 202 -13.76 27.95 -7.03
CA ASP A 202 -14.01 29.37 -6.75
C ASP A 202 -14.19 29.64 -5.24
N ASP A 203 -14.83 28.71 -4.50
CA ASP A 203 -14.99 28.83 -3.05
C ASP A 203 -13.67 28.65 -2.28
N MET A 204 -12.77 27.76 -2.73
CA MET A 204 -11.41 27.67 -2.18
C MET A 204 -10.66 28.99 -2.35
N LYS A 205 -10.70 29.59 -3.55
CA LYS A 205 -10.09 30.90 -3.76
C LYS A 205 -10.71 31.97 -2.88
N ALA A 206 -12.04 32.05 -2.82
CA ALA A 206 -12.73 33.05 -2.01
C ALA A 206 -12.36 32.92 -0.52
N LYS A 207 -12.24 31.70 0.00
CA LYS A 207 -11.77 31.45 1.37
C LYS A 207 -10.31 31.88 1.55
N MET A 208 -9.44 31.57 0.59
CA MET A 208 -8.04 31.99 0.66
C MET A 208 -7.90 33.52 0.64
N ASP A 209 -8.66 34.21 -0.23
CA ASP A 209 -8.70 35.68 -0.28
C ASP A 209 -9.12 36.27 1.08
N VAL A 210 -10.09 35.65 1.76
CA VAL A 210 -10.53 36.04 3.10
C VAL A 210 -9.44 35.77 4.15
N ILE A 211 -8.73 34.64 4.05
CA ILE A 211 -7.62 34.30 4.95
C ILE A 211 -6.50 35.33 4.83
N LEU A 212 -6.06 35.66 3.61
CA LEU A 212 -5.03 36.68 3.39
C LEU A 212 -5.47 38.05 3.93
N ARG A 213 -6.75 38.42 3.73
CA ARG A 213 -7.28 39.68 4.27
C ARG A 213 -7.28 39.71 5.80
N ILE A 214 -7.70 38.64 6.45
CA ILE A 214 -7.83 38.60 7.92
C ILE A 214 -6.47 38.53 8.59
N TYR A 215 -5.57 37.69 8.09
CA TYR A 215 -4.32 37.36 8.78
C TYR A 215 -3.12 38.16 8.27
N LEU A 216 -3.11 38.57 7.01
CA LEU A 216 -2.05 39.42 6.46
C LEU A 216 -2.49 40.87 6.28
N GLY A 217 -3.79 41.17 6.35
CA GLY A 217 -4.29 42.54 6.16
C GLY A 217 -4.41 42.98 4.71
N LEU A 218 -4.20 42.06 3.74
CA LEU A 218 -4.26 42.36 2.30
C LEU A 218 -5.70 42.61 1.84
N ASP A 219 -6.02 43.84 1.46
CA ASP A 219 -7.25 44.13 0.73
C ASP A 219 -7.23 43.58 -0.71
N ASP A 220 -8.29 43.80 -1.49
CA ASP A 220 -8.36 43.23 -2.84
C ASP A 220 -7.25 43.74 -3.77
N LYS A 221 -6.90 45.03 -3.66
CA LYS A 221 -5.88 45.66 -4.50
C LYS A 221 -4.49 45.28 -4.01
N GLU A 222 -4.28 45.30 -2.69
CA GLU A 222 -3.00 44.94 -2.08
C GLU A 222 -2.65 43.47 -2.33
N ARG A 223 -3.65 42.57 -2.28
CA ARG A 223 -3.45 41.16 -2.62
C ARG A 223 -3.02 40.98 -4.08
N GLU A 224 -3.64 41.70 -5.02
CA GLU A 224 -3.23 41.66 -6.42
C GLU A 224 -1.78 42.16 -6.58
N GLU A 225 -1.44 43.29 -5.96
CA GLU A 225 -0.08 43.85 -5.98
C GLU A 225 0.94 42.92 -5.32
N TYR A 226 0.56 42.22 -4.25
CA TYR A 226 1.37 41.21 -3.59
C TYR A 226 1.62 40.03 -4.53
N LEU A 227 0.57 39.43 -5.10
CA LEU A 227 0.67 38.25 -5.98
C LEU A 227 1.43 38.54 -7.28
N GLU A 228 1.30 39.74 -7.84
CA GLU A 228 2.06 40.19 -9.02
C GLU A 228 3.47 40.71 -8.68
N GLY A 229 3.76 40.92 -7.39
CA GLY A 229 5.03 41.41 -6.90
C GLY A 229 6.18 40.45 -7.19
N SER A 230 7.40 40.99 -7.30
CA SER A 230 8.60 40.17 -7.36
C SER A 230 8.76 39.37 -6.05
N GLU A 231 9.43 38.22 -6.10
CA GLU A 231 9.71 37.40 -4.92
C GLU A 231 10.25 38.20 -3.71
N ASN A 232 11.18 39.13 -3.94
CA ASN A 232 11.74 39.98 -2.88
C ASN A 232 10.71 40.92 -2.23
N ARG A 233 9.71 41.38 -2.99
CA ARG A 233 8.64 42.24 -2.46
C ARG A 233 7.66 41.45 -1.63
N GLN A 234 7.32 40.24 -2.08
CA GLN A 234 6.47 39.33 -1.34
C GLN A 234 7.13 38.91 -0.02
N GLY A 235 8.42 38.57 -0.05
CA GLY A 235 9.19 38.26 1.16
C GLY A 235 9.24 39.43 2.14
N ALA A 236 9.61 40.62 1.65
CA ALA A 236 9.66 41.82 2.49
C ALA A 236 8.30 42.16 3.13
N TYR A 237 7.20 41.98 2.41
CA TYR A 237 5.87 42.17 2.97
C TYR A 237 5.55 41.16 4.08
N LEU A 238 5.84 39.87 3.86
CA LEU A 238 5.61 38.86 4.90
C LEU A 238 6.48 39.10 6.13
N GLU A 239 7.72 39.56 5.96
CA GLU A 239 8.59 39.99 7.06
C GLU A 239 7.97 41.15 7.85
N GLU A 240 7.45 42.17 7.16
CA GLU A 240 6.78 43.33 7.79
C GLU A 240 5.56 42.89 8.61
N VAL A 241 4.71 42.03 8.03
CA VAL A 241 3.53 41.46 8.71
C VAL A 241 3.93 40.65 9.95
N LEU A 242 5.01 39.88 9.89
CA LEU A 242 5.51 39.06 11.01
C LEU A 242 6.15 39.89 12.15
N LEU A 243 6.76 41.03 11.82
CA LEU A 243 7.49 41.85 12.78
C LEU A 243 6.61 42.89 13.52
N HIS A 244 5.32 42.98 13.16
CA HIS A 244 4.36 43.94 13.74
C HIS A 244 4.87 45.40 13.70
N GLU A 245 5.13 45.93 12.51
CA GLU A 245 4.91 47.37 12.24
C GLU A 245 3.48 47.61 11.71
#